data_AF-A0A843SY71-F1
#
_entry.id   AF-A0A843SY71-F1
#
_cell.length_a   1.000
_cell.length_b   1.000
_cell.length_c   1.000
_cell.angle_alpha   90.00
_cell.angle_beta   90.00
_cell.angle_gamma   90.00
#
_symmetry.space_group_name_H-M   'P 1'
#
loop_
_entity.id
_entity.type
_entity.pdbx_description
1 polymer ?
#
loop_
_entity_poly.entity_id
_entity_poly.type
_entity_poly.pdbx_seq_one_letter_code
_entity_poly.pdbx_strand_id
1 'polypeptide(L)'
;MTTAVATTIDERPGQPAQPTEAPRTFRLRPIMRQGTASSIPETWARYATLEEARQAIKPMYHNDRVLRVFVVTDEVPPRFVEWVER
;
A
#
# COMPACT_ATOMS: atom_id res chain seq x y z
N MET A 1 0.50 -50.18 4.02
CA MET A 1 0.26 -49.16 5.06
C MET A 1 1.46 -48.20 5.06
N THR A 2 1.18 -46.89 5.12
CA THR A 2 2.08 -45.77 5.48
C THR A 2 3.05 -45.19 4.43
N THR A 3 2.50 -44.25 3.65
CA THR A 3 2.91 -42.85 3.40
C THR A 3 4.34 -42.37 3.70
N ALA A 4 4.95 -41.71 2.70
CA ALA A 4 5.53 -40.37 2.83
C ALA A 4 5.65 -39.69 1.45
N VAL A 5 5.08 -38.48 1.37
CA VAL A 5 4.81 -37.68 0.17
C VAL A 5 5.91 -36.65 -0.09
N ALA A 6 6.25 -36.50 -1.37
CA ALA A 6 6.59 -35.29 -2.11
C ALA A 6 7.54 -34.25 -1.49
N THR A 7 8.78 -34.25 -1.98
CA THR A 7 9.64 -33.06 -2.07
C THR A 7 9.06 -32.11 -3.12
N THR A 8 8.28 -31.11 -2.71
CA THR A 8 7.93 -29.98 -3.59
C THR A 8 8.99 -28.91 -3.46
N ILE A 9 9.82 -28.83 -4.50
CA ILE A 9 10.74 -27.75 -4.79
C ILE A 9 9.86 -26.65 -5.44
N ASP A 10 9.41 -25.66 -4.66
CA ASP A 10 8.61 -24.53 -5.18
C ASP A 10 9.56 -23.52 -5.84
N GLU A 11 9.94 -23.82 -7.08
CA GLU A 11 10.56 -22.85 -7.98
C GLU A 11 9.52 -21.78 -8.34
N ARG A 12 9.46 -20.68 -7.58
CA ARG A 12 8.73 -19.48 -8.01
C ARG A 12 9.59 -18.72 -9.01
N PRO A 13 9.20 -18.65 -10.29
CA PRO A 13 9.97 -17.94 -11.30
C PRO A 13 9.87 -16.42 -11.06
N GLY A 14 11.02 -15.78 -10.88
CA GLY A 14 11.23 -14.37 -11.19
C GLY A 14 10.27 -13.38 -10.53
N GLN A 15 10.40 -13.18 -9.22
CA GLN A 15 10.11 -11.85 -8.68
C GLN A 15 11.16 -10.92 -9.32
N PRO A 16 10.80 -9.96 -10.20
CA PRO A 16 11.80 -8.98 -10.61
C PRO A 16 12.32 -8.35 -9.34
N ALA A 17 13.63 -8.44 -9.13
CA ALA A 17 14.31 -7.72 -8.07
C ALA A 17 13.79 -6.28 -8.16
N GLN A 18 12.95 -5.90 -7.20
CA GLN A 18 12.43 -4.56 -7.11
C GLN A 18 13.70 -3.70 -7.10
N PRO A 19 13.91 -2.82 -8.10
CA PRO A 19 15.16 -2.09 -8.21
C PRO A 19 15.44 -1.48 -6.85
N THR A 20 16.70 -1.55 -6.41
CA THR A 20 17.22 -0.99 -5.16
C THR A 20 16.96 0.52 -5.13
N GLU A 21 15.70 0.89 -4.96
CA GLU A 21 15.19 2.23 -4.92
C GLU A 21 15.26 2.59 -3.44
N ALA A 22 16.14 3.56 -3.14
CA ALA A 22 16.32 4.14 -1.80
C ALA A 22 15.00 4.14 -1.02
N PRO A 23 14.98 3.76 0.28
CA PRO A 23 13.77 3.39 1.02
C PRO A 23 12.64 4.37 0.73
N ARG A 24 11.79 3.99 -0.22
CA ARG A 24 10.73 4.86 -0.68
C ARG A 24 9.65 4.75 0.35
N THR A 25 9.64 5.71 1.23
CA THR A 25 8.55 5.85 2.16
C THR A 25 7.33 6.33 1.36
N PHE A 26 6.16 5.84 1.70
CA PHE A 26 4.90 6.14 1.04
C PHE A 26 3.99 6.91 1.98
N ARG A 27 3.15 7.77 1.43
CA ARG A 27 2.06 8.44 2.14
C ARG A 27 0.74 8.19 1.46
N LEU A 28 -0.33 8.26 2.24
CA LEU A 28 -1.69 8.13 1.77
C LEU A 28 -2.32 9.50 1.60
N ARG A 29 -2.97 9.71 0.45
CA ARG A 29 -3.72 10.91 0.14
C ARG A 29 -5.17 10.54 -0.20
N PRO A 30 -6.11 10.75 0.73
CA PRO A 30 -7.51 10.54 0.46
C PRO A 30 -8.10 11.77 -0.25
N ILE A 31 -8.95 11.50 -1.22
CA ILE A 31 -9.91 12.44 -1.79
C ILE A 31 -11.17 12.34 -0.95
N MET A 32 -11.53 13.45 -0.30
CA MET A 32 -12.69 13.53 0.57
C MET A 32 -13.89 14.08 -0.20
N ARG A 33 -15.08 13.48 -0.01
CA ARG A 33 -16.38 14.05 -0.40
C ARG A 33 -16.68 15.32 0.38
N GLN A 34 -16.32 15.33 1.67
CA GLN A 34 -16.55 16.45 2.58
C GLN A 34 -15.54 16.42 3.72
N GLY A 35 -15.00 17.57 4.12
CA GLY A 35 -14.01 17.70 5.19
C GLY A 35 -12.57 17.73 4.68
N THR A 36 -11.61 17.59 5.59
CA THR A 36 -10.18 17.73 5.29
C THR A 36 -9.46 16.39 5.47
N ALA A 37 -8.59 16.03 4.51
CA ALA A 37 -7.77 14.82 4.60
C ALA A 37 -6.92 14.76 5.89
N SER A 38 -6.48 15.92 6.37
CA SER A 38 -5.74 16.08 7.63
C SER A 38 -6.47 15.57 8.88
N SER A 39 -7.79 15.40 8.83
CA SER A 39 -8.57 14.82 9.93
C SER A 39 -8.44 13.30 10.03
N ILE A 40 -7.85 12.63 9.04
CA ILE A 40 -7.61 11.18 9.07
C ILE A 40 -6.17 10.94 9.53
N PRO A 41 -5.94 10.26 10.68
CA PRO A 41 -4.60 10.03 11.21
C PRO A 41 -3.72 9.22 10.25
N GLU A 42 -4.29 8.28 9.49
CA GLU A 42 -3.58 7.46 8.49
C GLU A 42 -2.92 8.29 7.36
N THR A 43 -3.30 9.56 7.17
CA THR A 43 -2.69 10.45 6.16
C THR A 43 -1.37 11.07 6.60
N TRP A 44 -1.10 11.05 7.91
CA TRP A 44 0.15 11.51 8.50
C TRP A 44 1.19 10.40 8.63
N ALA A 45 0.74 9.15 8.52
CA ALA A 45 1.60 7.99 8.57
C ALA A 45 2.50 7.88 7.34
N ARG A 46 3.70 7.36 7.58
CA ARG A 46 4.73 7.06 6.61
C ARG A 46 4.89 5.55 6.55
N TYR A 47 4.66 4.97 5.38
CA TYR A 47 4.70 3.52 5.18
C TYR A 47 6.01 3.14 4.50
N ALA A 48 6.72 2.14 5.00
CA ALA A 48 7.97 1.69 4.38
C ALA A 48 7.72 0.89 3.09
N THR A 49 6.55 0.25 2.99
CA THR A 49 6.15 -0.56 1.85
C THR A 49 4.78 -0.15 1.30
N LEU A 50 4.57 -0.44 0.02
CA LEU A 50 3.30 -0.23 -0.66
C LEU A 50 2.20 -1.17 -0.12
N GLU A 51 2.56 -2.38 0.31
CA GLU A 51 1.61 -3.31 0.92
C GLU A 51 1.08 -2.79 2.25
N GLU A 52 1.93 -2.25 3.12
CA GLU A 52 1.49 -1.61 4.36
C GLU A 52 0.58 -0.40 4.08
N ALA A 53 0.94 0.42 3.09
CA ALA A 53 0.11 1.53 2.66
C ALA A 53 -1.28 1.05 2.22
N ARG A 54 -1.36 -0.02 1.40
CA ARG A 54 -2.63 -0.62 0.97
C ARG A 54 -3.45 -1.19 2.13
N GLN A 55 -2.82 -1.85 3.09
CA GLN A 55 -3.52 -2.36 4.28
C GLN A 55 -4.13 -1.21 5.10
N ALA A 56 -3.42 -0.08 5.21
CA ALA A 56 -3.91 1.10 5.92
C ALA A 56 -5.00 1.87 5.16
N ILE A 57 -5.12 1.71 3.83
CA ILE A 57 -6.22 2.30 3.05
C ILE A 57 -7.55 1.61 3.32
N LYS A 58 -7.56 0.28 3.51
CA LYS A 58 -8.79 -0.49 3.75
C LYS A 58 -9.68 0.12 4.84
N PRO A 59 -9.17 0.44 6.05
CA PRO A 59 -10.00 1.05 7.07
C PRO A 59 -10.46 2.47 6.73
N MET A 60 -9.72 3.23 5.92
CA MET A 60 -10.11 4.58 5.51
C MET A 60 -11.44 4.58 4.72
N TYR A 61 -11.72 3.51 3.96
CA TYR A 61 -12.97 3.35 3.23
C TYR A 61 -14.20 3.03 4.11
N HIS A 62 -14.02 2.75 5.41
CA HIS A 62 -15.15 2.74 6.34
C HIS A 62 -15.71 4.15 6.60
N ASN A 63 -14.94 5.19 6.29
CA ASN A 63 -15.42 6.56 6.36
C ASN A 63 -16.11 6.93 5.04
N ASP A 64 -17.45 7.03 5.04
CA ASP A 64 -18.28 7.45 3.90
C ASP A 64 -17.94 8.85 3.33
N ARG A 65 -17.05 9.59 3.98
CA ARG A 65 -16.52 10.86 3.48
C ARG A 65 -15.29 10.66 2.60
N VAL A 66 -14.67 9.49 2.57
CA VAL A 66 -13.55 9.17 1.67
C VAL A 66 -14.11 8.65 0.35
N LEU A 67 -13.80 9.35 -0.75
CA LEU A 67 -14.21 8.95 -2.10
C LEU A 67 -13.20 8.01 -2.74
N ARG A 68 -11.92 8.34 -2.64
CA ARG A 68 -10.80 7.57 -3.19
C ARG A 68 -9.56 7.80 -2.34
N VAL A 69 -8.64 6.84 -2.34
CA VAL A 69 -7.32 7.02 -1.74
C VAL A 69 -6.25 6.67 -2.77
N PHE A 70 -5.24 7.52 -2.87
CA PHE A 70 -4.07 7.25 -3.69
C PHE A 70 -2.80 7.25 -2.83
N VAL A 71 -1.86 6.42 -3.26
CA VAL A 71 -0.53 6.33 -2.65
C VAL A 71 0.40 7.28 -3.38
N VAL A 72 1.18 8.04 -2.62
CA VAL A 72 2.27 8.88 -3.13
C VAL A 72 3.58 8.51 -2.48
N THR A 73 4.70 8.79 -3.13
CA THR A 73 6.02 8.74 -2.50
C THR A 73 6.22 9.91 -1.53
N ASP A 74 7.01 9.67 -0.49
CA ASP A 74 7.43 10.65 0.52
C ASP A 74 8.64 11.49 0.06
N GLU A 75 8.84 11.64 -1.25
CA GLU A 75 9.90 12.48 -1.81
C GLU A 75 9.38 13.90 -2.09
N VAL A 76 10.29 14.85 -2.35
CA VAL A 76 9.94 16.23 -2.72
C VAL A 76 10.46 16.48 -4.14
N PRO A 77 9.59 16.59 -5.16
CA PRO A 77 8.13 16.58 -5.11
C PRO A 77 7.53 15.15 -4.99
N PRO A 78 6.39 14.97 -4.30
CA PRO A 78 5.77 13.66 -4.14
C PRO A 78 5.30 13.13 -5.48
N ARG A 79 5.64 11.88 -5.80
CA ARG A 79 5.20 11.20 -7.03
C ARG A 79 4.00 10.31 -6.75
N PHE A 80 3.00 10.39 -7.63
CA PHE A 80 1.87 9.47 -7.60
C PHE A 80 2.35 8.05 -7.90
N VAL A 81 1.91 7.09 -7.08
CA VAL A 81 2.22 5.67 -7.23
C VAL A 81 1.03 4.93 -7.82
N GLU A 82 -0.09 4.93 -7.11
CA GLU A 82 -1.29 4.21 -7.57
C GLU A 82 -2.59 4.71 -6.92
N TRP A 83 -3.70 4.36 -7.57
CA TRP A 83 -5.04 4.40 -6.98
C TRP A 83 -5.31 3.08 -6.28
N VAL A 84 -5.89 3.15 -5.09
CA VAL A 84 -6.40 1.97 -4.41
C VAL A 84 -7.90 2.12 -4.33
N GLU A 85 -8.63 1.27 -5.05
CA GLU A 85 -10.08 1.27 -5.05
C GLU A 85 -10.64 0.50 -3.84
N ARG A 86 -11.94 0.71 -3.59
CA ARG A 86 -12.71 0.04 -2.53
C ARG A 86 -12.82 -1.45 -2.77
#